data_AF-A0A2D6LLV8-F1
#
_entry.id   AF-A0A2D6LLV8-F1
#
_cell.length_a   1.000
_cell.length_b   1.000
_cell.length_c   1.000
_cell.angle_alpha   90.00
_cell.angle_beta   90.00
_cell.angle_gamma   90.00
#
_symmetry.space_group_name_H-M   'P 1'
#
loop_
_entity.id
_entity.type
_entity.pdbx_description
1 polymer ?
#
loop_
_entity_poly.entity_id
_entity_poly.type
_entity_poly.pdbx_seq_one_letter_code
_entity_poly.pdbx_strand_id
1 'polypeptide(L)'
;MSNGRTTVTILLSLAILPALGCATYVNLPPHDSDVAIHVPNESNTLAVQGAALRALKHDWPEGQPTQVLPYAGTSQANAHQVAVSAGQPFFFASEPTSDVPTIEIRQVRIRGTRAAVDIARPSIPADAQSTLQLITVHLDWSVMTGWQSRRLRVWRVALQDALPVSHEINP
;
A
#
# COMPACT_ATOMS: atom_id res chain seq x y z
N MET A 1 -24.86 53.02 61.20
CA MET A 1 -25.29 51.98 62.16
C MET A 1 -24.93 50.64 61.56
N SER A 2 -24.26 49.79 62.33
CA SER A 2 -23.66 48.54 61.90
C SER A 2 -24.66 47.37 61.89
N ASN A 3 -24.16 46.24 61.38
CA ASN A 3 -24.59 44.84 61.57
C ASN A 3 -25.45 44.30 60.42
N GLY A 4 -25.20 43.12 59.83
CA GLY A 4 -24.26 42.07 60.20
C GLY A 4 -24.06 41.05 59.07
N ARG A 5 -22.93 40.36 59.18
CA ARG A 5 -22.36 39.34 58.28
C ARG A 5 -23.27 38.10 58.11
N THR A 6 -23.22 37.48 56.93
CA THR A 6 -23.07 36.01 56.86
C THR A 6 -22.24 35.60 55.63
N THR A 7 -21.09 35.04 55.91
CA THR A 7 -20.16 34.34 55.02
C THR A 7 -20.77 33.02 54.56
N VAL A 8 -20.71 32.69 53.27
CA VAL A 8 -20.70 31.29 52.80
C VAL A 8 -19.64 31.17 51.70
N THR A 9 -18.52 30.57 52.09
CA THR A 9 -17.47 30.08 51.20
C THR A 9 -17.87 28.69 50.73
N ILE A 10 -18.04 28.46 49.43
CA ILE A 10 -18.02 27.12 48.85
C ILE A 10 -16.96 27.12 47.76
N LEU A 11 -15.80 26.54 48.10
CA LEU A 11 -14.86 26.01 47.14
C LEU A 11 -15.54 24.87 46.38
N LEU A 12 -15.65 24.99 45.06
CA LEU A 12 -15.83 23.82 44.19
C LEU A 12 -14.82 23.89 43.06
N SER A 13 -13.61 23.47 43.40
CA SER A 13 -12.57 23.08 42.47
C SER A 13 -13.00 21.78 41.76
N LEU A 14 -13.30 21.86 40.47
CA LEU A 14 -13.32 20.69 39.58
C LEU A 14 -12.42 20.98 38.37
N ALA A 15 -11.14 20.69 38.55
CA ALA A 15 -10.16 20.61 37.48
C ALA A 15 -10.52 19.40 36.59
N ILE A 16 -11.16 19.66 35.45
CA ILE A 16 -11.32 18.66 34.40
C ILE A 16 -10.01 18.62 33.62
N LEU A 17 -9.11 17.75 34.06
CA LEU A 17 -8.00 17.24 33.26
C LEU A 17 -8.59 16.30 32.20
N PRO A 18 -8.57 16.63 30.89
CA PRO A 18 -8.70 15.57 29.90
C PRO A 18 -7.44 14.72 29.99
N ALA A 19 -7.63 13.50 30.49
CA ALA A 19 -6.62 12.46 30.51
C ALA A 19 -5.97 12.33 29.13
N LEU A 20 -4.64 12.34 29.15
CA LEU A 20 -3.79 11.73 28.13
C LEU A 20 -4.17 10.24 28.04
N GLY A 21 -5.23 9.94 27.28
CA GLY A 21 -5.60 8.59 26.91
C GLY A 21 -4.75 8.18 25.74
N CYS A 22 -3.77 7.31 26.00
CA CYS A 22 -3.07 6.53 24.99
C CYS A 22 -4.07 6.10 23.92
N ALA A 23 -3.84 6.50 22.66
CA ALA A 23 -4.60 5.95 21.55
C ALA A 23 -4.40 4.43 21.58
N THR A 24 -5.37 3.70 22.13
CA THR A 24 -5.42 2.26 22.06
C THR A 24 -5.47 1.93 20.59
N TYR A 25 -4.36 1.46 20.05
CA TYR A 25 -4.30 0.85 18.75
C TYR A 25 -5.20 -0.37 18.80
N VAL A 26 -6.45 -0.21 18.35
CA VAL A 26 -7.38 -1.32 18.18
C VAL A 26 -7.22 -1.81 16.75
N ASN A 27 -6.70 -3.02 16.59
CA ASN A 27 -6.73 -3.72 15.32
C ASN A 27 -8.17 -4.17 15.07
N LEU A 28 -9.01 -3.28 14.54
CA LEU A 28 -10.36 -3.64 14.10
C LEU A 28 -10.20 -4.55 12.87
N PRO A 29 -10.69 -5.81 12.92
CA PRO A 29 -10.76 -6.63 11.72
C PRO A 29 -11.65 -5.91 10.69
N PRO A 30 -11.35 -6.06 9.38
CA PRO A 30 -12.17 -5.45 8.34
C PRO A 30 -13.61 -5.93 8.49
N HIS A 31 -14.56 -4.98 8.57
CA HIS A 31 -15.98 -5.29 8.57
C HIS A 31 -16.45 -5.57 7.14
N ASP A 32 -17.51 -6.37 6.96
CA ASP A 32 -18.06 -6.68 5.62
C ASP A 32 -18.52 -5.42 4.83
N SER A 33 -18.70 -4.28 5.52
CA SER A 33 -18.97 -2.96 4.94
C SER A 33 -17.73 -2.07 4.77
N ASP A 34 -16.56 -2.49 5.27
CA ASP A 34 -15.27 -1.87 4.92
C ASP A 34 -14.94 -2.32 3.50
N VAL A 35 -15.48 -1.58 2.53
CA VAL A 35 -15.24 -1.89 1.14
C VAL A 35 -13.80 -1.51 0.80
N ALA A 36 -12.87 -2.43 1.05
CA ALA A 36 -11.65 -2.52 0.30
C ALA A 36 -12.07 -2.88 -1.13
N ILE A 37 -12.55 -1.92 -1.92
CA ILE A 37 -12.72 -2.13 -3.36
C ILE A 37 -11.31 -2.29 -3.92
N HIS A 38 -10.88 -3.53 -4.09
CA HIS A 38 -9.66 -3.89 -4.83
C HIS A 38 -10.06 -4.64 -6.11
N VAL A 39 -11.13 -4.17 -6.77
CA VAL A 39 -11.56 -4.69 -8.05
C VAL A 39 -10.42 -4.45 -9.05
N PRO A 40 -9.80 -5.50 -9.62
CA PRO A 40 -8.55 -5.37 -10.38
C PRO A 40 -8.67 -4.44 -11.60
N ASN A 41 -9.87 -4.34 -12.16
CA ASN A 41 -10.18 -3.61 -13.38
C ASN A 41 -10.77 -2.21 -13.15
N GLU A 42 -10.89 -1.76 -11.90
CA GLU A 42 -11.36 -0.41 -11.61
C GLU A 42 -10.29 0.65 -11.83
N SER A 43 -10.70 1.83 -12.29
CA SER A 43 -9.80 2.94 -12.62
C SER A 43 -8.86 3.32 -11.46
N ASN A 44 -9.35 3.29 -10.22
CA ASN A 44 -8.55 3.60 -9.04
C ASN A 44 -7.49 2.51 -8.78
N THR A 45 -7.85 1.23 -8.90
CA THR A 45 -6.93 0.10 -8.76
C THR A 45 -5.84 0.14 -9.84
N LEU A 46 -6.20 0.45 -11.08
CA LEU A 46 -5.24 0.60 -12.19
C LEU A 46 -4.30 1.78 -11.96
N ALA A 47 -4.81 2.92 -11.48
CA ALA A 47 -3.99 4.08 -11.16
C ALA A 47 -2.98 3.79 -10.03
N VAL A 48 -3.40 3.02 -9.01
CA VAL A 48 -2.53 2.53 -7.93
C VAL A 48 -1.43 1.61 -8.46
N GLN A 49 -1.78 0.65 -9.33
CA GLN A 49 -0.80 -0.24 -9.97
C GLN A 49 0.24 0.56 -10.77
N GLY A 50 -0.20 1.49 -11.62
CA GLY A 50 0.69 2.34 -12.41
C GLY A 50 1.59 3.23 -11.56
N ALA A 51 1.06 3.84 -10.50
CA ALA A 51 1.85 4.64 -9.56
C ALA A 51 2.90 3.82 -8.82
N ALA A 52 2.59 2.58 -8.42
CA ALA A 52 3.55 1.69 -7.79
C ALA A 52 4.70 1.30 -8.73
N LEU A 53 4.40 1.00 -9.99
CA LEU A 53 5.43 0.72 -11.00
C LEU A 53 6.32 1.95 -11.28
N ARG A 54 5.73 3.16 -11.39
CA ARG A 54 6.53 4.39 -11.51
C ARG A 54 7.50 4.58 -10.35
N ALA A 55 7.05 4.27 -9.13
CA ALA A 55 7.90 4.35 -7.95
C ALA A 55 9.04 3.34 -8.01
N LEU A 56 8.75 2.11 -8.46
CA LEU A 56 9.73 1.06 -8.61
C LEU A 56 10.82 1.41 -9.63
N LYS A 57 10.49 2.16 -10.68
CA LYS A 57 11.44 2.60 -11.71
C LYS A 57 12.68 3.26 -11.14
N HIS A 58 12.54 4.06 -10.08
CA HIS A 58 13.68 4.77 -9.46
C HIS A 58 14.65 3.82 -8.73
N ASP A 59 14.17 2.65 -8.33
CA ASP A 59 14.91 1.61 -7.60
C ASP A 59 15.32 0.44 -8.52
N TRP A 60 15.09 0.58 -9.84
CA TRP A 60 15.30 -0.47 -10.83
C TRP A 60 16.50 -0.16 -11.73
N PRO A 61 17.27 -1.16 -12.19
CA PRO A 61 18.36 -0.94 -13.13
C PRO A 61 17.88 -0.16 -14.36
N GLU A 62 18.54 0.97 -14.63
CA GLU A 62 18.17 1.83 -15.74
C GLU A 62 18.27 1.09 -17.08
N GLY A 63 17.27 1.29 -17.94
CA GLY A 63 17.30 0.82 -19.33
C GLY A 63 17.02 -0.66 -19.54
N GLN A 64 16.86 -1.48 -18.50
CA GLN A 64 16.53 -2.90 -18.66
C GLN A 64 15.03 -3.10 -18.90
N PRO A 65 14.59 -3.59 -20.08
CA PRO A 65 13.20 -3.95 -20.32
C PRO A 65 12.73 -4.90 -19.24
N THR A 66 11.53 -4.66 -18.71
CA THR A 66 11.01 -5.43 -17.58
C THR A 66 9.59 -5.83 -17.85
N GLN A 67 9.36 -7.14 -17.84
CA GLN A 67 8.04 -7.71 -17.99
C GLN A 67 7.28 -7.56 -16.66
N VAL A 68 6.02 -7.15 -16.75
CA VAL A 68 5.10 -7.08 -15.61
C VAL A 68 4.04 -8.15 -15.76
N LEU A 69 3.86 -8.97 -14.73
CA LEU A 69 2.68 -9.80 -14.53
C LEU A 69 1.66 -8.98 -13.72
N PRO A 70 0.44 -8.78 -14.26
CA PRO A 70 -0.52 -7.88 -13.66
C PRO A 70 -1.11 -8.47 -12.37
N TYR A 71 -1.78 -7.62 -11.60
CA TYR A 71 -2.55 -8.10 -10.45
C TYR A 71 -3.63 -9.10 -10.90
N ALA A 72 -3.79 -10.18 -10.16
CA ALA A 72 -4.73 -11.25 -10.49
C ALA A 72 -6.13 -10.71 -10.81
N GLY A 73 -6.73 -11.17 -11.91
CA GLY A 73 -8.03 -10.71 -12.39
C GLY A 73 -8.01 -9.42 -13.23
N THR A 74 -6.86 -8.77 -13.41
CA THR A 74 -6.71 -7.63 -14.34
C THR A 74 -6.79 -8.12 -15.78
N SER A 75 -7.65 -7.49 -16.60
CA SER A 75 -7.77 -7.79 -18.03
C SER A 75 -6.51 -7.37 -18.80
N GLN A 76 -6.26 -8.00 -19.95
CA GLN A 76 -5.09 -7.68 -20.79
C GLN A 76 -5.05 -6.21 -21.23
N ALA A 77 -6.21 -5.63 -21.59
CA ALA A 77 -6.30 -4.22 -21.98
C ALA A 77 -5.91 -3.28 -20.84
N ASN A 78 -6.41 -3.57 -19.63
CA ASN A 78 -6.12 -2.78 -18.44
C ASN A 78 -4.68 -2.95 -17.96
N ALA A 79 -4.13 -4.17 -18.07
CA ALA A 79 -2.73 -4.42 -17.84
C ALA A 79 -1.89 -3.53 -18.76
N HIS A 80 -2.12 -3.57 -20.08
CA HIS A 80 -1.42 -2.69 -21.02
C HIS A 80 -1.51 -1.20 -20.65
N GLN A 81 -2.70 -0.73 -20.26
CA GLN A 81 -2.88 0.65 -19.77
C GLN A 81 -2.03 0.97 -18.54
N VAL A 82 -1.92 0.04 -17.59
CA VAL A 82 -1.05 0.19 -16.41
C VAL A 82 0.41 0.39 -16.83
N ALA A 83 0.94 -0.36 -17.81
CA ALA A 83 2.35 -0.23 -18.21
C ALA A 83 2.59 1.07 -18.93
N VAL A 84 1.67 1.46 -19.82
CA VAL A 84 1.74 2.76 -20.49
C VAL A 84 1.75 3.88 -19.46
N SER A 85 0.91 3.81 -18.42
CA SER A 85 0.90 4.80 -17.34
C SER A 85 2.16 4.79 -16.48
N ALA A 86 2.78 3.61 -16.32
CA ALA A 86 4.05 3.46 -15.62
C ALA A 86 5.24 4.02 -16.42
N GLY A 87 5.13 3.97 -17.74
CA GLY A 87 6.18 4.31 -18.68
C GLY A 87 7.28 3.24 -18.74
N GLN A 88 8.26 3.49 -19.62
CA GLN A 88 9.43 2.63 -19.76
C GLN A 88 10.19 2.49 -18.42
N PRO A 89 10.76 1.30 -18.10
CA PRO A 89 10.99 0.17 -19.02
C PRO A 89 9.93 -0.94 -18.95
N PHE A 90 8.76 -0.68 -18.36
CA PHE A 90 7.76 -1.71 -18.10
C PHE A 90 6.90 -2.01 -19.32
N PHE A 91 6.67 -3.30 -19.57
CA PHE A 91 5.68 -3.77 -20.55
C PHE A 91 4.95 -4.99 -20.01
N PHE A 92 3.76 -5.26 -20.53
CA PHE A 92 2.97 -6.44 -20.17
C PHE A 92 3.14 -7.54 -21.21
N ALA A 93 3.26 -8.77 -20.72
CA ALA A 93 3.13 -9.98 -21.52
C ALA A 93 2.34 -11.01 -20.71
N SER A 94 1.51 -11.78 -21.41
CA SER A 94 0.59 -12.74 -20.80
C SER A 94 1.30 -13.91 -20.12
N GLU A 95 2.52 -14.23 -20.57
CA GLU A 95 3.33 -15.33 -20.06
C GLU A 95 4.77 -14.86 -19.82
N PRO A 96 5.41 -15.29 -18.73
CA PRO A 96 6.79 -14.93 -18.41
C PRO A 96 7.74 -15.39 -19.53
N THR A 97 8.60 -14.50 -19.97
CA THR A 97 9.67 -14.80 -20.93
C THR A 97 10.98 -15.04 -20.18
N SER A 98 11.76 -16.06 -20.57
CA SER A 98 13.00 -16.44 -19.86
C SER A 98 14.09 -15.39 -19.91
N ASP A 99 14.06 -14.52 -20.93
CA ASP A 99 15.18 -13.65 -21.27
C ASP A 99 15.03 -12.23 -20.70
N VAL A 100 13.88 -11.93 -20.06
CA VAL A 100 13.55 -10.61 -19.53
C VAL A 100 13.20 -10.72 -18.04
N PRO A 101 13.74 -9.85 -17.16
CA PRO A 101 13.32 -9.79 -15.77
C PRO A 101 11.80 -9.62 -15.68
N THR A 102 11.17 -10.49 -14.91
CA THR A 102 9.73 -10.47 -14.70
C THR A 102 9.44 -10.03 -13.27
N ILE A 103 8.64 -8.97 -13.12
CA ILE A 103 8.05 -8.55 -11.84
C ILE A 103 6.57 -8.92 -11.81
N GLU A 104 6.03 -9.21 -10.63
CA GLU A 104 4.63 -9.61 -10.46
C GLU A 104 3.95 -8.75 -9.40
N ILE A 105 2.79 -8.18 -9.74
CA ILE A 105 1.96 -7.46 -8.76
C ILE A 105 1.12 -8.49 -8.00
N ARG A 106 1.50 -8.78 -6.76
CA ARG A 106 0.90 -9.86 -5.94
C ARG A 106 -0.36 -9.39 -5.22
N GLN A 107 -0.33 -8.18 -4.67
CA GLN A 107 -1.44 -7.67 -3.88
C GLN A 107 -1.58 -6.15 -4.03
N VAL A 108 -2.82 -5.68 -4.12
CA VAL A 108 -3.17 -4.26 -4.08
C VAL A 108 -4.11 -4.02 -2.91
N ARG A 109 -3.75 -3.10 -2.02
CA ARG A 109 -4.55 -2.72 -0.84
C ARG A 109 -4.80 -1.22 -0.90
N ILE A 110 -6.06 -0.80 -0.95
CA ILE A 110 -6.47 0.61 -0.99
C ILE A 110 -7.38 0.89 0.21
N ARG A 111 -7.09 1.96 0.95
CA ARG A 111 -7.87 2.42 2.11
C ARG A 111 -7.91 3.94 2.15
N GLY A 112 -9.03 4.53 1.75
CA GLY A 112 -9.19 5.98 1.65
C GLY A 112 -8.13 6.59 0.73
N THR A 113 -7.34 7.53 1.25
CA THR A 113 -6.25 8.20 0.49
C THR A 113 -4.91 7.48 0.59
N ARG A 114 -4.88 6.23 1.05
CA ARG A 114 -3.65 5.43 1.18
C ARG A 114 -3.75 4.14 0.39
N ALA A 115 -2.63 3.70 -0.17
CA ALA A 115 -2.54 2.40 -0.81
C ALA A 115 -1.20 1.71 -0.50
N ALA A 116 -1.18 0.40 -0.62
CA ALA A 116 0.02 -0.41 -0.57
C ALA A 116 -0.04 -1.47 -1.68
N VAL A 117 1.03 -1.57 -2.46
CA VAL A 117 1.16 -2.56 -3.53
C VAL A 117 2.36 -3.45 -3.25
N ASP A 118 2.11 -4.75 -3.22
CA ASP A 118 3.13 -5.77 -3.01
C ASP A 118 3.58 -6.31 -4.38
N ILE A 119 4.87 -6.18 -4.67
CA ILE A 119 5.50 -6.55 -5.94
C ILE A 119 6.58 -7.59 -5.67
N ALA A 120 6.49 -8.74 -6.31
CA ALA A 120 7.56 -9.72 -6.35
C ALA A 120 8.51 -9.37 -7.51
N ARG A 121 9.81 -9.37 -7.24
CA ARG A 121 10.85 -9.10 -8.24
C ARG A 121 12.05 -10.03 -8.09
N PRO A 122 12.87 -10.23 -9.12
CA PRO A 122 14.20 -10.79 -8.97
C PRO A 122 15.04 -9.97 -7.99
N SER A 123 15.83 -10.65 -7.15
CA SER A 123 16.74 -9.99 -6.20
C SER A 123 17.91 -9.31 -6.91
N ILE A 124 18.31 -8.11 -6.45
CA ILE A 124 19.44 -7.34 -6.98
C ILE A 124 20.32 -6.86 -5.81
N PRO A 125 21.64 -7.15 -5.76
CA PRO A 125 22.42 -8.13 -6.53
C PRO A 125 22.29 -9.56 -5.94
N ALA A 126 22.97 -10.54 -6.55
CA ALA A 126 22.88 -11.99 -6.32
C ALA A 126 23.18 -12.53 -4.89
N ASP A 127 23.25 -11.68 -3.88
CA ASP A 127 23.53 -12.03 -2.47
C ASP A 127 22.26 -12.15 -1.60
N ALA A 128 21.07 -12.03 -2.22
CA ALA A 128 19.84 -12.33 -1.53
C ALA A 128 19.68 -13.85 -1.41
N GLN A 129 19.48 -14.34 -0.19
CA GLN A 129 19.17 -15.75 0.11
C GLN A 129 17.94 -16.31 -0.63
N SER A 130 17.23 -15.49 -1.41
CA SER A 130 16.11 -15.86 -2.26
C SER A 130 16.28 -15.27 -3.67
N THR A 131 15.92 -16.05 -4.68
CA THR A 131 15.84 -15.62 -6.09
C THR A 131 14.76 -14.56 -6.31
N LEU A 132 13.77 -14.47 -5.40
CA LEU A 132 12.69 -13.50 -5.44
C LEU A 132 12.65 -12.66 -4.16
N GLN A 133 12.50 -11.36 -4.35
CA GLN A 133 12.40 -10.36 -3.30
C GLN A 133 11.03 -9.68 -3.36
N LEU A 134 10.37 -9.55 -2.21
CA LEU A 134 9.16 -8.75 -2.09
C LEU A 134 9.52 -7.27 -1.89
N ILE A 135 8.78 -6.40 -2.56
CA ILE A 135 8.74 -4.97 -2.32
C ILE A 135 7.31 -4.57 -1.97
N THR A 136 7.14 -3.77 -0.93
CA THR A 136 5.89 -3.05 -0.70
C THR A 136 6.07 -1.57 -1.04
N VAL A 137 5.29 -1.09 -2.01
CA VAL A 137 5.21 0.33 -2.35
C VAL A 137 4.02 0.94 -1.62
N HIS A 138 4.28 1.87 -0.72
CA HIS A 138 3.25 2.66 -0.04
C HIS A 138 2.99 3.96 -0.80
N LEU A 139 1.72 4.23 -1.06
CA LEU A 139 1.26 5.38 -1.81
C LEU A 139 0.29 6.22 -0.97
N ASP A 140 0.34 7.53 -1.18
CA ASP A 140 -0.66 8.48 -0.71
C ASP A 140 -1.32 9.17 -1.92
N TRP A 141 -2.62 9.42 -1.84
CA TRP A 141 -3.38 10.13 -2.86
C TRP A 141 -3.48 11.62 -2.52
N SER A 142 -3.31 12.48 -3.52
CA SER A 142 -3.65 13.89 -3.44
C SER A 142 -4.48 14.35 -4.65
N VAL A 143 -5.32 15.37 -4.46
CA VAL A 143 -6.16 15.94 -5.53
C VAL A 143 -5.33 16.46 -6.70
N MET A 144 -4.16 17.05 -6.42
CA MET A 144 -3.33 17.73 -7.42
C MET A 144 -2.44 16.78 -8.22
N THR A 145 -1.94 15.72 -7.58
CA THR A 145 -0.90 14.85 -8.18
C THR A 145 -1.33 13.40 -8.33
N GLY A 146 -2.53 13.04 -7.86
CA GLY A 146 -3.01 11.67 -7.81
C GLY A 146 -2.22 10.82 -6.81
N TRP A 147 -2.09 9.52 -7.10
CA TRP A 147 -1.30 8.59 -6.29
C TRP A 147 0.20 8.83 -6.47
N GLN A 148 0.89 9.06 -5.35
CA GLN A 148 2.33 9.28 -5.27
C GLN A 148 2.98 8.32 -4.30
N SER A 149 4.22 7.91 -4.58
CA SER A 149 4.97 7.09 -3.64
C SER A 149 5.41 7.88 -2.43
N ARG A 150 5.12 7.31 -1.26
CA ARG A 150 5.60 7.81 0.02
C ARG A 150 6.83 7.04 0.48
N ARG A 151 6.80 5.72 0.33
CA ARG A 151 7.84 4.82 0.84
C ARG A 151 7.88 3.55 0.00
N LEU A 152 9.09 3.12 -0.31
CA LEU A 152 9.36 1.78 -0.83
C LEU A 152 10.00 0.96 0.30
N ARG A 153 9.44 -0.21 0.58
CA ARG A 153 9.97 -1.15 1.58
C ARG A 153 10.43 -2.41 0.87
N VAL A 154 11.73 -2.65 0.89
CA VAL A 154 12.33 -3.88 0.39
C VAL A 154 12.39 -4.90 1.53
N TRP A 155 11.81 -6.07 1.33
CA TRP A 155 11.84 -7.16 2.30
C TRP A 155 13.09 -8.01 2.09
N ARG A 156 13.75 -8.40 3.19
CA ARG A 156 14.96 -9.26 3.18
C ARG A 156 14.66 -10.73 3.51
N VAL A 157 13.42 -11.13 3.34
CA VAL A 157 12.92 -12.48 3.60
C VAL A 157 12.43 -13.09 2.30
N ALA A 158 12.35 -14.42 2.23
CA ALA A 158 11.79 -15.09 1.05
C ALA A 158 10.34 -14.62 0.82
N LEU A 159 9.94 -14.56 -0.46
CA LEU A 159 8.61 -14.07 -0.86
C LEU A 159 7.46 -14.77 -0.10
N GLN A 160 7.59 -16.08 0.12
CA GLN A 160 6.61 -16.92 0.83
C GLN A 160 6.46 -16.58 2.31
N ASP A 161 7.52 -16.05 2.94
CA ASP A 161 7.49 -15.65 4.36
C ASP A 161 7.03 -14.19 4.53
N ALA A 162 7.06 -13.41 3.44
CA ALA A 162 6.77 -11.98 3.44
C ALA A 162 5.29 -11.66 3.20
N LEU A 163 4.58 -12.52 2.48
CA LEU A 163 3.15 -12.40 2.24
C LEU A 163 2.39 -13.23 3.29
N PRO A 164 1.44 -12.65 4.05
CA PRO A 164 0.55 -13.48 4.85
C PRO A 164 -0.21 -14.39 3.89
N VAL A 165 -0.20 -15.70 4.15
CA VAL A 165 -0.93 -16.71 3.37
C VAL A 165 -2.36 -16.22 3.17
N SER A 166 -2.66 -15.71 1.97
CA SER A 166 -4.02 -15.49 1.54
C SER A 166 -4.63 -16.87 1.44
N HIS A 167 -5.44 -17.25 2.44
CA HIS A 167 -6.30 -18.42 2.33
C HIS A 167 -6.98 -18.36 0.98
N GLU A 168 -6.67 -19.34 0.12
CA GLU A 168 -7.43 -19.63 -1.08
C GLU A 168 -8.91 -19.59 -0.70
N ILE A 169 -9.65 -18.66 -1.31
CA ILE A 169 -11.09 -18.85 -1.44
C ILE A 169 -11.21 -20.04 -2.38
N ASN A 170 -11.33 -21.22 -1.77
CA ASN A 170 -11.65 -22.47 -2.45
C ASN A 170 -12.99 -22.25 -3.19
N PRO A 171 -13.08 -22.57 -4.50
CA PRO A 171 -14.31 -22.38 -5.27
C PRO A 171 -15.52 -23.15 -4.70
#